data_AF-A0A644XUR6-F1
#
_entry.id   AF-A0A644XUR6-F1
#
_cell.length_a   1.000
_cell.length_b   1.000
_cell.length_c   1.000
_cell.angle_alpha   90.00
_cell.angle_beta   90.00
_cell.angle_gamma   90.00
#
_symmetry.space_group_name_H-M   'P 1'
#
loop_
_entity.id
_entity.type
_entity.pdbx_description
1 polymer ?
#
loop_
_entity_poly.entity_id
_entity_poly.type
_entity_poly.pdbx_seq_one_letter_code
_entity_poly.pdbx_strand_id
1 'polypeptide(L)'
;MTTQRARRIFDTAFKLQVIKTSKEQGIPVSQVCRDLNLVDSAVRRWLAQYEGECNGKLTGAMPLTPEQQRIRQLERENQCLKEDVELLKKASAFFAQAMK
;
A
#
# COMPACT_ATOMS: atom_id res chain seq x y z
N MET A 1 3.28 -35.23 -5.40
CA MET A 1 2.80 -34.27 -6.41
C MET A 1 2.19 -33.09 -5.66
N THR A 2 2.80 -31.90 -5.71
CA THR A 2 2.26 -30.70 -5.07
C THR A 2 1.20 -30.08 -5.96
N THR A 3 -0.08 -30.28 -5.64
CA THR A 3 -1.20 -29.69 -6.36
C THR A 3 -1.15 -28.17 -6.19
N GLN A 4 -0.85 -27.43 -7.26
CA GLN A 4 -0.71 -25.98 -7.23
C GLN A 4 -2.08 -25.34 -6.99
N ARG A 5 -2.26 -24.72 -5.82
CA ARG A 5 -3.50 -24.03 -5.45
C ARG A 5 -3.61 -22.73 -6.26
N ALA A 6 -4.80 -22.47 -6.83
CA ALA A 6 -5.05 -21.23 -7.58
C ALA A 6 -4.77 -19.99 -6.70
N ARG A 7 -4.11 -18.98 -7.29
CA ARG A 7 -3.73 -17.75 -6.58
C ARG A 7 -4.99 -16.95 -6.24
N ARG A 8 -5.31 -16.86 -4.95
CA ARG A 8 -6.39 -16.00 -4.44
C ARG A 8 -5.90 -14.56 -4.32
N ILE A 9 -6.74 -13.61 -4.74
CA ILE A 9 -6.52 -12.18 -4.53
C ILE A 9 -7.41 -11.75 -3.36
N PHE A 10 -6.82 -11.03 -2.42
CA PHE A 10 -7.53 -10.49 -1.26
C PHE A 10 -7.46 -8.97 -1.31
N ASP A 11 -8.58 -8.32 -1.02
CA ASP A 11 -8.64 -6.87 -0.88
C ASP A 11 -7.85 -6.41 0.36
N THR A 12 -7.64 -5.10 0.45
CA THR A 12 -6.87 -4.51 1.56
C THR A 12 -7.63 -4.55 2.88
N ALA A 13 -8.95 -4.38 2.84
CA ALA A 13 -9.80 -4.35 4.03
C ALA A 13 -9.80 -5.70 4.76
N PHE A 14 -9.90 -6.78 4.02
CA PHE A 14 -9.81 -8.16 4.50
C PHE A 14 -8.44 -8.45 5.10
N LYS A 15 -7.35 -8.06 4.42
CA LYS A 15 -6.00 -8.24 4.98
C LYS A 15 -5.83 -7.47 6.30
N LEU A 16 -6.32 -6.25 6.37
CA LEU A 16 -6.33 -5.46 7.61
C LEU A 16 -7.14 -6.15 8.71
N GLN A 17 -8.34 -6.65 8.40
CA GLN A 17 -9.18 -7.36 9.36
C GLN A 17 -8.45 -8.59 9.92
N VAL A 18 -7.83 -9.40 9.08
CA VAL A 18 -7.02 -10.57 9.49
C VAL A 18 -5.91 -10.16 10.45
N ILE A 19 -5.22 -9.05 10.16
CA ILE A 19 -4.14 -8.53 11.01
C ILE A 19 -4.68 -8.04 12.35
N LYS A 20 -5.78 -7.28 12.35
CA LYS A 20 -6.43 -6.79 13.57
C LYS A 20 -6.91 -7.93 14.44
N THR A 21 -7.54 -8.95 13.87
CA THR A 21 -7.94 -10.16 14.59
C THR A 21 -6.74 -10.83 15.26
N SER A 22 -5.58 -10.92 14.59
CA SER A 22 -4.41 -11.54 15.21
C SER A 22 -3.74 -10.66 16.27
N LYS A 23 -3.60 -9.36 16.02
CA LYS A 23 -2.90 -8.40 16.91
C LYS A 23 -3.75 -7.89 18.06
N GLU A 24 -4.97 -7.46 17.79
CA GLU A 24 -5.87 -6.83 18.77
C GLU A 24 -6.62 -7.87 19.61
N GLN A 25 -7.08 -8.96 18.99
CA GLN A 25 -7.84 -10.01 19.68
C GLN A 25 -6.93 -11.15 20.19
N GLY A 26 -5.62 -11.09 19.92
CA GLY A 26 -4.64 -12.08 20.38
C GLY A 26 -4.81 -13.47 19.78
N ILE A 27 -5.59 -13.62 18.69
CA ILE A 27 -5.83 -14.92 18.07
C ILE A 27 -4.56 -15.36 17.33
N PRO A 28 -4.03 -16.57 17.59
CA PRO A 28 -2.81 -17.03 16.94
C PRO A 28 -3.02 -17.18 15.43
N VAL A 29 -1.99 -16.81 14.67
CA VAL A 29 -2.00 -16.85 13.19
C VAL A 29 -2.42 -18.23 12.66
N SER A 30 -2.00 -19.30 13.32
CA SER A 30 -2.37 -20.68 12.96
C SER A 30 -3.87 -20.93 13.03
N GLN A 31 -4.56 -20.36 14.03
CA GLN A 31 -6.01 -20.46 14.18
C GLN A 31 -6.72 -19.64 13.10
N VAL A 32 -6.32 -18.38 12.90
CA VAL A 32 -6.88 -17.52 11.84
C VAL A 32 -6.71 -18.15 10.46
N CYS A 33 -5.58 -18.81 10.20
CA CYS A 33 -5.34 -19.51 8.94
C CYS A 33 -6.27 -20.71 8.74
N ARG A 34 -6.59 -21.45 9.81
CA ARG A 34 -7.55 -22.57 9.74
C ARG A 34 -8.96 -22.05 9.47
N ASP A 35 -9.39 -21.05 10.22
CA ASP A 35 -10.76 -20.53 10.17
C ASP A 35 -11.07 -19.85 8.84
N LEU A 36 -10.10 -19.12 8.27
CA LEU A 36 -10.27 -18.37 7.03
C LEU A 36 -9.68 -19.09 5.80
N ASN A 37 -9.18 -20.31 5.98
CA ASN A 37 -8.53 -21.13 4.95
C ASN A 37 -7.41 -20.35 4.21
N LEU A 38 -6.54 -19.72 5.01
CA LEU A 38 -5.40 -18.93 4.56
C LEU A 38 -4.10 -19.71 4.71
N VAL A 39 -3.07 -19.27 3.99
CA VAL A 39 -1.72 -19.82 4.12
C VAL A 39 -0.96 -18.99 5.15
N ASP A 40 -0.35 -19.65 6.13
CA ASP A 40 0.41 -19.01 7.23
C ASP A 40 1.48 -18.04 6.71
N SER A 41 2.22 -18.41 5.66
CA SER A 41 3.22 -17.55 5.02
C SER A 41 2.63 -16.26 4.44
N ALA A 42 1.37 -16.28 3.99
CA ALA A 42 0.71 -15.09 3.47
C ALA A 42 0.35 -14.13 4.61
N VAL A 43 -0.22 -14.65 5.70
CA VAL A 43 -0.60 -13.85 6.87
C VAL A 43 0.63 -13.23 7.54
N ARG A 44 1.71 -13.99 7.70
CA ARG A 44 2.99 -13.46 8.22
C ARG A 44 3.55 -12.33 7.34
N ARG A 45 3.45 -12.45 6.02
CA ARG A 45 3.86 -11.38 5.10
C ARG A 45 3.03 -10.11 5.29
N TRP A 46 1.71 -10.25 5.45
CA TRP A 46 0.84 -9.10 5.70
C TRP A 46 1.13 -8.44 7.05
N LEU A 47 1.38 -9.23 8.09
CA LEU A 47 1.80 -8.72 9.40
C LEU A 47 3.11 -7.93 9.31
N ALA A 48 4.13 -8.48 8.65
CA ALA A 48 5.39 -7.79 8.45
C ALA A 48 5.23 -6.49 7.64
N GLN A 49 4.35 -6.49 6.64
CA GLN A 49 4.03 -5.29 5.88
C GLN A 49 3.35 -4.24 6.78
N TYR A 50 2.35 -4.62 7.57
CA TYR A 50 1.65 -3.73 8.49
C TYR A 50 2.58 -3.13 9.54
N GLU A 51 3.46 -3.94 10.15
CA GLU A 51 4.47 -3.45 11.09
C GLU A 51 5.46 -2.50 10.42
N GLY A 52 5.86 -2.77 9.17
CA GLY A 52 6.67 -1.85 8.39
C GLY A 52 5.97 -0.50 8.18
N GLU A 53 4.70 -0.54 7.76
CA GLU A 53 3.89 0.65 7.51
C GLU A 53 3.63 1.47 8.79
N CYS A 54 3.36 0.83 9.93
CA CYS A 54 3.25 1.51 11.22
C CYS A 54 4.56 2.19 11.65
N ASN A 55 5.70 1.69 11.19
CA ASN A 55 7.01 2.32 11.42
C ASN A 55 7.38 3.33 10.30
N GLY A 56 6.43 3.73 9.46
CA GLY A 56 6.64 4.69 8.38
C GLY A 56 7.44 4.15 7.19
N LYS A 57 7.68 2.83 7.09
CA LYS A 57 8.36 2.25 5.93
C LYS A 57 7.41 2.22 4.73
N LEU A 58 7.81 2.87 3.66
CA LEU A 58 7.18 2.75 2.36
C LEU A 58 7.53 1.38 1.76
N THR A 59 6.51 0.61 1.40
CA THR A 59 6.68 -0.64 0.66
C THR A 59 6.17 -0.44 -0.76
N GLY A 60 6.77 -1.12 -1.75
CA GLY A 60 6.28 -1.08 -3.14
C GLY A 60 4.90 -1.75 -3.32
N ALA A 61 4.41 -2.46 -2.30
CA ALA A 61 3.11 -3.11 -2.30
C ALA A 61 1.96 -2.10 -2.13
N MET A 62 0.72 -2.57 -2.28
CA MET A 62 -0.43 -1.73 -1.94
C MET A 62 -0.46 -1.50 -0.43
N PRO A 63 -0.53 -0.23 0.02
CA PRO A 63 -0.53 0.09 1.44
C PRO A 63 -1.73 -0.52 2.16
N LEU A 64 -1.49 -1.19 3.29
CA LEU A 64 -2.55 -1.71 4.14
C LEU A 64 -3.14 -0.63 5.00
N THR A 65 -2.32 0.17 5.68
CA THR A 65 -2.84 1.17 6.63
C THR A 65 -3.50 2.34 5.88
N PRO A 66 -4.59 2.91 6.43
CA PRO A 66 -5.24 4.07 5.84
C PRO A 66 -4.32 5.29 5.80
N GLU A 67 -3.44 5.41 6.80
CA GLU A 67 -2.39 6.44 6.83
C GLU A 67 -1.43 6.30 5.64
N GLN A 68 -0.91 5.10 5.39
CA GLN A 68 0.00 4.88 4.27
C GLN A 68 -0.70 4.99 2.91
N GLN A 69 -1.99 4.65 2.83
CA GLN A 69 -2.82 4.95 1.66
C GLN A 69 -2.89 6.44 1.40
N ARG A 70 -3.11 7.25 2.44
CA ARG A 70 -3.16 8.70 2.34
C ARG A 70 -1.81 9.30 1.95
N ILE A 71 -0.71 8.82 2.55
CA ILE A 71 0.66 9.25 2.19
C ILE A 71 0.90 9.01 0.70
N ARG A 72 0.62 7.80 0.20
CA ARG A 72 0.82 7.48 -1.21
C ARG A 72 -0.07 8.31 -2.15
N GLN A 73 -1.29 8.65 -1.73
CA GLN A 73 -2.15 9.55 -2.48
C GLN A 73 -1.53 10.96 -2.56
N LEU A 74 -1.12 11.51 -1.42
CA LEU A 74 -0.51 12.83 -1.34
C LEU A 74 0.80 12.92 -2.13
N GLU A 75 1.62 11.87 -2.12
CA GLU A 75 2.85 11.81 -2.94
C GLU A 75 2.55 11.91 -4.44
N ARG A 76 1.49 11.22 -4.92
CA ARG A 76 1.07 11.33 -6.32
C ARG A 76 0.54 12.71 -6.66
N GLU A 77 -0.31 13.27 -5.80
CA GLU A 77 -0.82 14.63 -5.99
C GLU A 77 0.31 15.66 -6.03
N ASN A 78 1.29 15.54 -5.12
CA ASN A 78 2.46 16.41 -5.09
C ASN A 78 3.32 16.28 -6.34
N GLN A 79 3.48 15.06 -6.86
CA GLN A 79 4.21 14.81 -8.11
C GLN A 79 3.52 15.48 -9.30
N CYS A 80 2.21 15.30 -9.46
CA CYS A 80 1.44 15.96 -10.52
C CYS A 80 1.56 17.48 -10.42
N LEU A 81 1.41 18.05 -9.22
CA LEU A 81 1.53 19.49 -9.01
C LEU A 81 2.93 20.02 -9.37
N LYS A 82 3.99 19.27 -9.09
CA LYS A 82 5.36 19.65 -9.50
C LYS A 82 5.52 19.66 -11.00
N GLU A 83 4.95 18.67 -11.69
CA GLU A 83 4.95 18.60 -13.15
C GLU A 83 4.19 19.78 -13.77
N ASP A 84 3.03 20.12 -13.22
CA ASP A 84 2.23 21.29 -13.66
C ASP A 84 3.01 22.60 -13.46
N VAL A 85 3.66 22.77 -12.31
CA VAL A 85 4.50 23.94 -12.04
C VAL A 85 5.67 24.03 -13.03
N GLU A 86 6.33 22.91 -13.33
CA GLU A 86 7.42 22.88 -14.32
C GLU A 86 6.91 23.20 -15.73
N LEU A 87 5.72 22.72 -16.11
CA LEU A 87 5.09 23.07 -17.38
C LEU A 87 4.78 24.57 -17.45
N LEU A 88 4.19 25.14 -16.40
CA LEU A 88 3.87 26.57 -16.33
C LEU A 88 5.12 27.45 -16.40
N LYS A 89 6.22 27.05 -15.75
CA LYS A 89 7.51 27.75 -15.85
C LYS A 89 8.04 27.74 -17.28
N LYS A 90 8.00 26.58 -17.95
CA LYS A 90 8.44 26.45 -19.36
C LYS A 90 7.59 27.31 -20.29
N ALA A 91 6.27 27.30 -20.12
CA ALA A 91 5.36 28.15 -20.89
C ALA A 91 5.67 29.63 -20.66
N SER A 92 5.84 30.05 -19.40
CA SER A 92 6.17 31.44 -19.05
C SER A 92 7.50 31.89 -19.67
N ALA A 93 8.52 31.03 -19.65
CA ALA A 93 9.80 31.31 -20.28
C ALA A 93 9.67 31.44 -21.81
N PHE A 94 8.91 30.56 -22.46
CA PHE A 94 8.63 30.62 -23.89
C PHE A 94 7.94 31.95 -24.28
N PHE A 95 6.88 32.33 -23.56
CA PHE A 95 6.19 33.60 -23.82
C PHE A 95 7.09 34.82 -23.57
N ALA A 96 7.91 34.81 -22.51
CA ALA A 96 8.85 35.89 -22.24
C ALA A 96 9.92 36.04 -23.34
N GLN A 97 10.32 34.93 -23.99
CA GLN A 97 11.23 34.96 -25.14
C GLN A 97 10.55 35.48 -26.41
N ALA A 98 9.29 35.12 -26.64
CA ALA A 98 8.53 35.55 -27.83
C ALA A 98 8.11 37.03 -27.81
N MET A 99 8.14 37.68 -26.65
CA MET A 99 7.84 39.12 -26.48
C MET A 99 9.07 40.03 -26.52
N LYS A 100 10.26 39.48 -26.78
CA LYS A 100 11.49 40.22 -27.08
C LYS A 100 11.70 40.30 -28.58
#